data_AF-A0A124G787-F1
#
_entry.id   AF-A0A124G787-F1
#
_cell.length_a   1.000
_cell.length_b   1.000
_cell.length_c   1.000
_cell.angle_alpha   90.00
_cell.angle_beta   90.00
_cell.angle_gamma   90.00
#
_symmetry.space_group_name_H-M   'P 1'
#
loop_
_entity.id
_entity.type
_entity.pdbx_description
1 polymer ?
#
loop_
_entity_poly.entity_id
_entity_poly.type
_entity_poly.pdbx_seq_one_letter_code
_entity_poly.pdbx_strand_id
1 'polypeptide(L)'
;MKKQPFVYVGLYALIMAIAIGFVPEWRVADWRFFSLLHRSSGVSVSDDVMIVDVPYNENLAAFRAGVSRLLRKLAETPDNLPKLVVLDAWISADTSGLSGLKSAVGKLRDARVPVYAGVDPTREGKPEQLDADYMDRHAVSFYDLLDGKGHTRFSHIAGVVHYQPSLDLPSTDIAGIQYVQALPVVLAMHHYNVPATSQPVIVNLGEIGELRQQIWTYHHNERGEASFFPFNSDSKGRATSRSGAPSLRGKVVIVGSLDKDREKFEQLSGPEVLALAISERILPKGSNRPPEILENPLLLFGMVLTFAGLSVMLFHTFYRKLPTMRNRLWLLALANTGVLLMLLAAWVAGLSLLNLAYAQITLVVISIVVSTGVSWFALRRGLEKKLIAPPEEQSASGGKEMTEYDVFISYARTPENSAWVKAQVYERLLRLRKADGSPLRVFFDQRNIEPGEDWYGKLALSIQGSRFFLPVYTADYFSRKFCEFEMLRAAPRHVELGDFFIAIARDDVTVPTQYNHIQYLDVRTDADFMDRIAERIRKRDSGSGNGQENNQNSQTKGTE
;
A
#
# COMPACT_ATOMS: atom_id res chain seq x y z
N MET A 1 16.38 -24.86 16.19
CA MET A 1 15.44 -23.72 15.95
C MET A 1 15.68 -22.88 14.66
N LYS A 2 16.39 -23.34 13.62
CA LYS A 2 16.82 -22.45 12.50
C LYS A 2 15.81 -22.17 11.36
N LYS A 3 14.63 -22.81 11.30
CA LYS A 3 13.71 -22.70 10.13
C LYS A 3 12.64 -21.59 10.22
N GLN A 4 12.48 -20.90 11.35
CA GLN A 4 11.40 -19.93 11.53
C GLN A 4 11.49 -18.61 10.72
N PRO A 5 12.66 -18.00 10.42
CA PRO A 5 12.68 -16.73 9.71
C PRO A 5 12.18 -16.85 8.25
N PHE A 6 12.41 -18.00 7.60
CA PHE A 6 11.99 -18.23 6.22
C PHE A 6 10.48 -18.25 6.04
N VAL A 7 9.71 -18.69 7.05
CA VAL A 7 8.25 -18.73 6.97
C VAL A 7 7.65 -17.32 6.90
N TYR A 8 8.19 -16.39 7.69
CA TYR A 8 7.70 -15.01 7.71
C TYR A 8 8.11 -14.21 6.48
N VAL A 9 9.31 -14.45 5.94
CA VAL A 9 9.74 -13.88 4.65
C VAL A 9 8.86 -14.40 3.52
N GLY A 10 8.57 -15.72 3.50
CA GLY A 10 7.66 -16.30 2.52
C GLY A 10 6.23 -15.73 2.60
N LEU A 11 5.72 -15.54 3.83
CA LEU A 11 4.42 -14.91 4.04
C LEU A 11 4.38 -13.45 3.55
N TYR A 12 5.42 -12.66 3.84
CA TYR A 12 5.54 -11.29 3.33
C TYR A 12 5.55 -11.28 1.79
N ALA A 13 6.38 -12.13 1.18
CA ALA A 13 6.49 -12.22 -0.28
C ALA A 13 5.15 -12.62 -0.94
N LEU A 14 4.42 -13.57 -0.35
CA LEU A 14 3.11 -13.98 -0.83
C LEU A 14 2.09 -12.83 -0.79
N ILE A 15 2.02 -12.09 0.33
CA ILE A 15 1.09 -10.96 0.48
C ILE A 15 1.45 -9.85 -0.52
N MET A 16 2.75 -9.55 -0.69
CA MET A 16 3.19 -8.54 -1.67
C MET A 16 2.89 -8.97 -3.11
N ALA A 17 3.07 -10.25 -3.45
CA ALA A 17 2.72 -10.77 -4.77
C ALA A 17 1.21 -10.64 -5.04
N ILE A 18 0.37 -10.90 -4.03
CA ILE A 18 -1.08 -10.68 -4.12
C ILE A 18 -1.38 -9.19 -4.31
N ALA A 19 -0.76 -8.30 -3.53
CA ALA A 19 -0.97 -6.86 -3.66
C ALA A 19 -0.56 -6.31 -5.04
N ILE A 20 0.54 -6.83 -5.61
CA ILE A 20 1.01 -6.45 -6.94
C ILE A 20 0.07 -6.97 -8.04
N GLY A 21 -0.33 -8.24 -7.95
CA GLY A 21 -1.08 -8.93 -9.02
C GLY A 21 -2.58 -8.66 -9.02
N PHE A 22 -3.20 -8.46 -7.86
CA PHE A 22 -4.66 -8.42 -7.72
C PHE A 22 -5.23 -7.03 -7.42
N VAL A 23 -4.39 -6.00 -7.23
CA VAL A 23 -4.86 -4.65 -6.90
C VAL A 23 -4.45 -3.65 -7.99
N PRO A 24 -4.94 -3.75 -9.24
CA PRO A 24 -4.63 -2.73 -10.28
C PRO A 24 -4.97 -1.30 -9.82
N GLU A 25 -5.87 -1.18 -8.84
CA GLU A 25 -6.25 0.07 -8.17
C GLU A 25 -5.10 0.77 -7.42
N TRP A 26 -3.99 0.09 -7.06
CA TRP A 26 -2.88 0.75 -6.37
C TRP A 26 -2.24 1.84 -7.23
N ARG A 27 -2.19 1.65 -8.55
CA ARG A 27 -1.73 2.67 -9.50
C ARG A 27 -2.68 3.88 -9.53
N VAL A 28 -3.99 3.63 -9.45
CA VAL A 28 -4.98 4.71 -9.37
C VAL A 28 -4.82 5.49 -8.07
N ALA A 29 -4.57 4.81 -6.95
CA ALA A 29 -4.27 5.46 -5.67
C ALA A 29 -3.00 6.32 -5.72
N ASP A 30 -1.95 5.82 -6.38
CA ASP A 30 -0.72 6.57 -6.66
C ASP A 30 -0.99 7.87 -7.43
N TRP A 31 -1.75 7.79 -8.51
CA TRP A 31 -2.12 8.98 -9.29
C TRP A 31 -3.05 9.93 -8.52
N ARG A 32 -3.94 9.42 -7.65
CA ARG A 32 -4.75 10.26 -6.75
C ARG A 32 -3.88 11.00 -5.73
N PHE A 33 -2.91 10.31 -5.14
CA PHE A 33 -1.99 10.96 -4.20
C PHE A 33 -1.10 11.98 -4.91
N PHE A 34 -0.61 11.62 -6.10
CA PHE A 34 0.12 12.53 -6.96
C PHE A 34 -0.69 13.79 -7.28
N SER A 35 -1.96 13.64 -7.69
CA SER A 35 -2.82 14.78 -8.01
C SER A 35 -3.10 15.66 -6.79
N LEU A 36 -3.28 15.06 -5.61
CA LEU A 36 -3.45 15.80 -4.35
C LEU A 36 -2.21 16.64 -4.00
N LEU A 37 -1.00 16.07 -4.15
CA LEU A 37 0.24 16.78 -3.84
C LEU A 37 0.57 17.90 -4.83
N HIS A 38 0.18 17.76 -6.09
CA HIS A 38 0.58 18.69 -7.16
C HIS A 38 -0.55 19.61 -7.63
N ARG A 39 -1.73 19.55 -7.00
CA ARG A 39 -2.93 20.33 -7.37
C ARG A 39 -2.74 21.85 -7.34
N SER A 40 -1.74 22.36 -6.62
CA SER A 40 -1.57 23.78 -6.30
C SER A 40 -0.63 24.55 -7.21
N SER A 41 -0.05 23.91 -8.24
CA SER A 41 0.78 24.65 -9.19
C SER A 41 -0.11 25.35 -10.21
N GLY A 42 -0.22 26.68 -10.11
CA GLY A 42 -1.00 27.47 -11.06
C GLY A 42 -0.53 27.19 -12.49
N VAL A 43 -1.48 26.98 -13.40
CA VAL A 43 -1.19 26.81 -14.82
C VAL A 43 -0.62 28.10 -15.36
N SER A 44 0.47 27.99 -16.12
CA SER A 44 0.90 29.06 -16.99
C SER A 44 0.62 28.61 -18.41
N VAL A 45 -0.42 29.18 -19.02
CA VAL A 45 -0.61 29.06 -20.46
C VAL A 45 0.33 30.05 -21.11
N SER A 46 1.08 29.61 -22.11
CA SER A 46 1.93 30.55 -22.84
C SER A 46 1.06 31.52 -23.61
N ASP A 47 1.33 32.82 -23.50
CA ASP A 47 0.67 33.82 -24.32
C ASP A 47 0.87 33.57 -25.82
N ASP A 48 1.88 32.78 -26.22
CA ASP A 48 2.15 32.43 -27.61
C ASP A 48 1.18 31.39 -28.17
N VAL A 49 0.36 30.73 -27.35
CA VAL A 49 -0.60 29.72 -27.81
C VAL A 49 -1.99 30.35 -27.90
N MET A 50 -2.76 29.99 -28.93
CA MET A 50 -4.16 30.39 -29.07
C MET A 50 -4.97 29.25 -29.66
N ILE A 51 -6.21 29.10 -29.21
CA ILE A 51 -7.13 28.10 -29.75
C ILE A 51 -8.18 28.80 -30.61
N VAL A 52 -8.39 28.30 -31.82
CA VAL A 52 -9.49 28.67 -32.68
C VAL A 52 -10.42 27.46 -32.82
N ASP A 53 -11.53 27.52 -32.12
CA ASP A 53 -12.61 26.54 -32.19
C ASP A 53 -13.34 26.65 -33.53
N VAL A 54 -13.43 25.53 -34.23
CA VAL A 54 -14.27 25.36 -35.43
C VAL A 54 -15.37 24.39 -35.06
N PRO A 55 -16.63 24.84 -34.94
CA PRO A 55 -17.74 23.99 -34.55
C PRO A 55 -17.85 22.75 -35.44
N TYR A 56 -17.96 21.58 -34.81
CA TYR A 56 -18.04 20.31 -35.53
C TYR A 56 -19.34 20.23 -36.34
N ASN A 57 -19.25 19.65 -37.54
CA ASN A 57 -20.40 19.34 -38.37
C ASN A 57 -20.38 17.84 -38.67
N GLU A 58 -21.51 17.16 -38.45
CA GLU A 58 -21.64 15.72 -38.72
C GLU A 58 -21.34 15.37 -40.18
N ASN A 59 -21.61 16.30 -41.10
CA ASN A 59 -21.14 16.20 -42.47
C ASN A 59 -19.64 16.58 -42.52
N LEU A 60 -18.81 15.55 -42.68
CA LEU A 60 -17.35 15.69 -42.74
C LEU A 60 -16.88 16.69 -43.82
N ALA A 61 -17.52 16.74 -45.00
CA ALA A 61 -17.18 17.71 -46.03
C ALA A 61 -17.46 19.15 -45.58
N ALA A 62 -18.57 19.38 -44.88
CA ALA A 62 -18.93 20.69 -44.35
C ALA A 62 -17.97 21.13 -43.25
N PHE A 63 -17.60 20.21 -42.33
CA PHE A 63 -16.60 20.48 -41.30
C PHE A 63 -15.25 20.85 -41.92
N ARG A 64 -14.74 20.02 -42.84
CA ARG A 64 -13.49 20.30 -43.56
C ARG A 64 -13.54 21.59 -44.37
N ALA A 65 -14.70 21.95 -44.94
CA ALA A 65 -14.89 23.23 -45.61
C ALA A 65 -14.82 24.41 -44.62
N GLY A 66 -15.36 24.26 -43.41
CA GLY A 66 -15.23 25.22 -42.31
C GLY A 66 -13.77 25.47 -41.94
N VAL A 67 -13.02 24.39 -41.68
CA VAL A 67 -11.57 24.45 -41.42
C VAL A 67 -10.84 25.08 -42.60
N SER A 68 -11.13 24.67 -43.84
CA SER A 68 -10.52 25.22 -45.05
C SER A 68 -10.72 26.73 -45.18
N ARG A 69 -11.94 27.23 -44.88
CA ARG A 69 -12.24 28.67 -44.91
C ARG A 69 -11.43 29.43 -43.86
N LEU A 70 -11.34 28.91 -42.64
CA LEU A 70 -10.49 29.49 -41.60
C LEU A 70 -9.03 29.58 -42.07
N LEU A 71 -8.45 28.47 -42.53
CA LEU A 71 -7.05 28.44 -42.97
C LEU A 71 -6.76 29.42 -44.12
N ARG A 72 -7.68 29.55 -45.08
CA ARG A 72 -7.57 30.57 -46.15
C ARG A 72 -7.63 31.99 -45.59
N LYS A 73 -8.55 32.26 -44.67
CA LYS A 73 -8.68 33.57 -44.02
C LYS A 73 -7.42 33.96 -43.28
N LEU A 74 -6.77 32.99 -42.61
CA LEU A 74 -5.47 33.19 -41.97
C LEU A 74 -4.39 33.56 -43.00
N ALA A 75 -4.28 32.80 -44.10
CA ALA A 75 -3.31 33.07 -45.17
C ALA A 75 -3.54 34.42 -45.88
N GLU A 76 -4.80 34.86 -45.99
CA GLU A 76 -5.21 36.09 -46.67
C GLU A 76 -5.10 37.35 -45.78
N THR A 77 -4.61 37.22 -44.54
CA THR A 77 -4.43 38.34 -43.61
C THR A 77 -2.95 38.52 -43.23
N PRO A 78 -2.10 39.08 -44.12
CA PRO A 78 -0.64 39.16 -43.93
C PRO A 78 -0.20 39.82 -42.62
N ASP A 79 -0.93 40.86 -42.18
CA ASP A 79 -0.61 41.59 -40.96
C ASP A 79 -0.87 40.78 -39.69
N ASN A 80 -1.62 39.68 -39.79
CA ASN A 80 -2.04 38.84 -38.68
C ASN A 80 -1.65 37.35 -38.86
N LEU A 81 -0.58 37.07 -39.60
CA LEU A 81 -0.15 35.69 -39.85
C LEU A 81 0.34 35.01 -38.54
N PRO A 82 -0.15 33.80 -38.24
CA PRO A 82 0.34 33.05 -37.09
C PRO A 82 1.78 32.57 -37.30
N LYS A 83 2.47 32.28 -36.19
CA LYS A 83 3.81 31.67 -36.23
C LYS A 83 3.74 30.28 -36.85
N LEU A 84 2.70 29.52 -36.51
CA LEU A 84 2.39 28.21 -37.08
C LEU A 84 0.94 27.84 -36.80
N VAL A 85 0.40 26.87 -37.54
CA VAL A 85 -0.94 26.31 -37.33
C VAL A 85 -0.85 24.83 -36.94
N VAL A 86 -1.61 24.43 -35.93
CA VAL A 86 -1.72 23.04 -35.47
C VAL A 86 -3.17 22.59 -35.67
N LEU A 87 -3.38 21.53 -36.43
CA LEU A 87 -4.70 20.92 -36.62
C LEU A 87 -4.89 19.80 -35.61
N ASP A 88 -5.67 20.04 -34.55
CA ASP A 88 -6.11 19.00 -33.62
C ASP A 88 -7.39 18.35 -34.16
N ALA A 89 -7.24 17.66 -35.30
CA ALA A 89 -8.31 16.92 -35.93
C ALA A 89 -7.71 15.72 -36.66
N TRP A 90 -8.33 14.56 -36.47
CA TRP A 90 -8.01 13.39 -37.27
C TRP A 90 -8.52 13.58 -38.70
N ILE A 91 -7.59 13.70 -39.66
CA ILE A 91 -7.94 13.73 -41.07
C ILE A 91 -8.01 12.31 -41.62
N SER A 92 -9.22 11.75 -41.61
CA SER A 92 -9.52 10.41 -42.14
C SER A 92 -9.23 10.27 -43.64
N ALA A 93 -9.10 9.02 -44.10
CA ALA A 93 -8.87 8.68 -45.51
C ALA A 93 -10.02 9.06 -46.47
N ASP A 94 -11.21 9.38 -45.94
CA ASP A 94 -12.33 9.91 -46.73
C ASP A 94 -11.85 11.15 -47.52
N THR A 95 -12.18 11.23 -48.81
CA THR A 95 -11.78 12.32 -49.71
C THR A 95 -12.71 13.53 -49.67
N SER A 96 -13.85 13.43 -49.01
CA SER A 96 -14.90 14.45 -48.96
C SER A 96 -14.37 15.77 -48.39
N GLY A 97 -14.40 16.84 -49.18
CA GLY A 97 -13.84 18.16 -48.80
C GLY A 97 -12.31 18.23 -48.67
N LEU A 98 -11.58 17.14 -48.96
CA LEU A 98 -10.12 17.06 -48.75
C LEU A 98 -9.34 17.97 -49.70
N SER A 99 -9.79 18.12 -50.95
CA SER A 99 -9.14 19.00 -51.94
C SER A 99 -9.15 20.47 -51.51
N GLY A 100 -10.27 20.93 -50.95
CA GLY A 100 -10.41 22.27 -50.39
C GLY A 100 -9.45 22.52 -49.23
N LEU A 101 -9.29 21.52 -48.37
CA LEU A 101 -8.39 21.56 -47.21
C LEU A 101 -6.92 21.56 -47.62
N LYS A 102 -6.52 20.68 -48.56
CA LYS A 102 -5.18 20.66 -49.14
C LYS A 102 -4.81 22.00 -49.77
N SER A 103 -5.72 22.58 -50.54
CA SER A 103 -5.53 23.91 -51.14
C SER A 103 -5.36 25.01 -50.08
N ALA A 104 -6.13 24.96 -49.00
CA ALA A 104 -6.03 25.93 -47.91
C ALA A 104 -4.69 25.83 -47.14
N VAL A 105 -4.22 24.62 -46.87
CA VAL A 105 -2.88 24.38 -46.30
C VAL A 105 -1.78 24.87 -47.25
N GLY A 106 -1.92 24.62 -48.56
CA GLY A 106 -1.01 25.16 -49.57
C GLY A 106 -0.85 26.68 -49.48
N LYS A 107 -1.96 27.42 -49.36
CA LYS A 107 -1.91 28.89 -49.19
C LYS A 107 -1.17 29.32 -47.92
N LEU A 108 -1.31 28.61 -46.81
CA LEU A 108 -0.56 28.91 -45.59
C LEU A 108 0.94 28.68 -45.78
N ARG A 109 1.32 27.59 -46.46
CA ARG A 109 2.72 27.32 -46.79
C ARG A 109 3.30 28.35 -47.75
N ASP A 110 2.53 28.81 -48.74
CA ASP A 110 2.92 29.92 -49.62
C ASP A 110 3.18 31.20 -48.82
N ALA A 111 2.39 31.43 -47.76
CA ALA A 111 2.57 32.51 -46.79
C ALA A 111 3.67 32.23 -45.74
N ARG A 112 4.42 31.13 -45.87
CA ARG A 112 5.48 30.67 -44.95
C ARG A 112 4.98 30.39 -43.52
N VAL A 113 3.73 30.01 -43.38
CA VAL A 113 3.15 29.55 -42.11
C VAL A 113 3.19 28.02 -42.10
N PRO A 114 4.03 27.39 -41.26
CA PRO A 114 4.10 25.95 -41.19
C PRO A 114 2.83 25.37 -40.55
N VAL A 115 2.43 24.18 -41.02
CA VAL A 115 1.21 23.50 -40.60
C VAL A 115 1.54 22.10 -40.09
N TYR A 116 1.03 21.80 -38.90
CA TYR A 116 1.16 20.51 -38.23
C TYR A 116 -0.21 19.89 -37.98
N ALA A 117 -0.28 18.57 -37.82
CA ALA A 117 -1.54 17.92 -37.46
C ALA A 117 -1.35 16.75 -36.49
N GLY A 118 -2.41 16.50 -35.71
CA GLY A 118 -2.58 15.30 -34.90
C GLY A 118 -2.79 14.06 -35.78
N VAL A 119 -2.23 12.93 -35.33
CA VAL A 119 -2.58 11.59 -35.81
C VAL A 119 -3.15 10.74 -34.68
N ASP A 120 -3.97 9.76 -35.03
CA ASP A 120 -4.52 8.80 -34.09
C ASP A 120 -3.93 7.41 -34.37
N PRO A 121 -2.91 6.98 -33.59
CA PRO A 121 -2.28 5.68 -33.78
C PRO A 121 -3.09 4.52 -33.18
N THR A 122 -4.31 4.76 -32.69
CA THR A 122 -5.13 3.72 -32.06
C THR A 122 -5.93 2.92 -33.08
N ARG A 123 -6.20 1.66 -32.73
CA ARG A 123 -7.07 0.77 -33.51
C ARG A 123 -8.52 1.22 -33.37
N GLU A 124 -9.25 1.22 -34.50
CA GLU A 124 -10.65 1.61 -34.53
C GLU A 124 -11.50 0.81 -33.53
N GLY A 125 -12.29 1.53 -32.72
CA GLY A 125 -13.11 0.96 -31.64
C GLY A 125 -12.33 0.43 -30.43
N LYS A 126 -10.99 0.52 -30.41
CA LYS A 126 -10.13 0.03 -29.33
C LYS A 126 -9.08 1.08 -28.95
N PRO A 127 -9.46 2.14 -28.21
CA PRO A 127 -8.58 3.28 -27.90
C PRO A 127 -7.32 2.89 -27.12
N GLU A 128 -7.32 1.74 -26.43
CA GLU A 128 -6.17 1.24 -25.70
C GLU A 128 -5.11 0.61 -26.61
N GLN A 129 -5.50 0.05 -27.75
CA GLN A 129 -4.62 -0.72 -28.64
C GLN A 129 -4.00 0.16 -29.71
N LEU A 130 -2.66 0.12 -29.81
CA LEU A 130 -1.92 0.77 -30.89
C LEU A 130 -2.00 -0.07 -32.17
N ASP A 131 -1.96 0.62 -33.30
CA ASP A 131 -2.03 0.03 -34.63
C ASP A 131 -0.83 0.51 -35.47
N ALA A 132 -0.06 -0.43 -36.00
CA ALA A 132 1.08 -0.10 -36.86
C ALA A 132 0.63 0.48 -38.20
N ASP A 133 -0.51 -0.01 -38.70
CA ASP A 133 -1.06 0.40 -40.00
C ASP A 133 -2.06 1.56 -39.84
N TYR A 134 -1.97 2.32 -38.73
CA TYR A 134 -2.93 3.38 -38.43
C TYR A 134 -3.08 4.38 -39.57
N MET A 135 -1.98 4.69 -40.27
CA MET A 135 -1.94 5.63 -41.40
C MET A 135 -2.85 5.25 -42.57
N ASP A 136 -3.23 3.98 -42.73
CA ASP A 136 -4.16 3.54 -43.78
C ASP A 136 -5.57 4.13 -43.61
N ARG A 137 -5.93 4.48 -42.36
CA ARG A 137 -7.17 5.19 -42.05
C ARG A 137 -7.03 6.71 -42.14
N HIS A 138 -5.83 7.23 -42.36
CA HIS A 138 -5.57 8.64 -42.51
C HIS A 138 -5.46 9.02 -44.00
N ALA A 139 -5.79 10.27 -44.33
CA ALA A 139 -5.49 10.80 -45.66
C ALA A 139 -3.98 11.04 -45.80
N VAL A 140 -3.20 10.00 -46.10
CA VAL A 140 -1.72 10.05 -46.22
C VAL A 140 -1.28 11.24 -47.08
N SER A 141 -1.89 11.38 -48.25
CA SER A 141 -1.61 12.47 -49.21
C SER A 141 -1.95 13.88 -48.72
N PHE A 142 -2.66 14.04 -47.60
CA PHE A 142 -2.81 15.31 -46.88
C PHE A 142 -1.69 15.51 -45.88
N TYR A 143 -1.37 14.47 -45.09
CA TYR A 143 -0.27 14.52 -44.12
C TYR A 143 1.11 14.75 -44.78
N ASP A 144 1.31 14.31 -46.02
CA ASP A 144 2.54 14.56 -46.79
C ASP A 144 2.72 16.04 -47.18
N LEU A 145 1.66 16.86 -47.09
CA LEU A 145 1.73 18.29 -47.34
C LEU A 145 2.11 19.11 -46.10
N LEU A 146 2.13 18.48 -44.92
CA LEU A 146 2.36 19.15 -43.65
C LEU A 146 3.85 19.25 -43.33
N ASP A 147 4.21 20.23 -42.50
CA ASP A 147 5.57 20.41 -41.99
C ASP A 147 5.92 19.41 -40.87
N GLY A 148 4.91 18.81 -40.27
CA GLY A 148 5.08 17.68 -39.36
C GLY A 148 3.76 17.11 -38.85
N LYS A 149 3.85 15.95 -38.20
CA LYS A 149 2.72 15.25 -37.59
C LYS A 149 3.16 14.54 -36.32
N GLY A 150 2.23 14.36 -35.39
CA GLY A 150 2.48 13.66 -34.13
C GLY A 150 1.18 13.23 -33.47
N HIS A 151 1.22 12.29 -32.53
CA HIS A 151 0.01 11.84 -31.86
C HIS A 151 -0.48 12.88 -30.84
N THR A 152 -1.80 12.95 -30.64
CA THR A 152 -2.45 13.73 -29.57
C THR A 152 -3.13 12.82 -28.54
N ARG A 153 -2.60 11.59 -28.38
CA ARG A 153 -3.04 10.65 -27.34
C ARG A 153 -2.59 11.14 -25.95
N PHE A 154 -3.55 11.60 -25.17
CA PHE A 154 -3.38 11.87 -23.74
C PHE A 154 -4.12 10.81 -22.92
N SER A 155 -3.55 10.48 -21.77
CA SER A 155 -4.11 9.55 -20.80
C SER A 155 -4.57 10.32 -19.58
N HIS A 156 -5.78 10.02 -19.11
CA HIS A 156 -6.35 10.63 -17.91
C HIS A 156 -6.52 9.57 -16.82
N ILE A 157 -5.80 9.73 -15.71
CA ILE A 157 -5.90 8.81 -14.58
C ILE A 157 -5.99 9.64 -13.30
N ALA A 158 -7.07 9.46 -12.54
CA ALA A 158 -7.27 10.08 -11.23
C ALA A 158 -7.12 11.63 -11.20
N GLY A 159 -7.61 12.32 -12.23
CA GLY A 159 -7.51 13.79 -12.33
C GLY A 159 -6.18 14.29 -12.89
N VAL A 160 -5.27 13.39 -13.29
CA VAL A 160 -3.98 13.73 -13.89
C VAL A 160 -4.02 13.40 -15.37
N VAL A 161 -3.73 14.39 -16.20
CA VAL A 161 -3.52 14.19 -17.63
C VAL A 161 -2.03 14.07 -17.89
N HIS A 162 -1.63 13.10 -18.68
CA HIS A 162 -0.25 12.92 -19.12
C HIS A 162 -0.21 12.37 -20.55
N TYR A 163 0.95 12.44 -21.19
CA TYR A 163 1.18 11.80 -22.49
C TYR A 163 2.56 11.16 -22.55
N GLN A 164 2.66 10.10 -23.36
CA GLN A 164 3.95 9.51 -23.72
C GLN A 164 4.61 10.38 -24.81
N PRO A 165 5.89 10.74 -24.71
CA PRO A 165 6.56 11.54 -25.74
C PRO A 165 6.69 10.85 -27.08
N SER A 166 6.72 9.52 -27.05
CA SER A 166 6.75 8.64 -28.20
C SER A 166 5.95 7.38 -27.89
N LEU A 167 5.22 6.88 -28.89
CA LEU A 167 4.53 5.60 -28.84
C LEU A 167 5.28 4.60 -29.70
N ASP A 168 5.57 3.44 -29.10
CA ASP A 168 6.18 2.30 -29.78
C ASP A 168 5.08 1.51 -30.48
N LEU A 169 5.08 1.51 -31.80
CA LEU A 169 4.10 0.76 -32.59
C LEU A 169 4.63 -0.67 -32.84
N PRO A 170 3.77 -1.70 -32.67
CA PRO A 170 4.14 -3.07 -32.96
C PRO A 170 4.22 -3.28 -34.47
N SER A 171 5.40 -3.10 -35.07
CA SER A 171 5.60 -3.31 -36.50
C SER A 171 5.38 -4.76 -36.90
N THR A 172 4.73 -4.97 -38.05
CA THR A 172 4.56 -6.28 -38.70
C THR A 172 5.82 -6.71 -39.46
N ASP A 173 6.70 -5.76 -39.79
CA ASP A 173 7.98 -6.04 -40.44
C ASP A 173 9.05 -6.48 -39.42
N ILE A 174 9.78 -7.54 -39.75
CA ILE A 174 10.77 -8.24 -38.91
C ILE A 174 11.94 -7.32 -38.45
N ALA A 175 12.04 -6.08 -38.94
CA ALA A 175 13.25 -5.27 -38.86
C ALA A 175 13.16 -3.90 -38.15
N GLY A 176 12.04 -3.48 -37.54
CA GLY A 176 12.07 -2.20 -36.81
C GLY A 176 10.84 -1.82 -36.01
N ILE A 177 11.05 -1.23 -34.83
CA ILE A 177 10.00 -0.54 -34.06
C ILE A 177 9.73 0.79 -34.74
N GLN A 178 8.48 1.06 -35.11
CA GLN A 178 8.07 2.37 -35.60
C GLN A 178 7.70 3.24 -34.40
N TYR A 179 8.25 4.45 -34.35
CA TYR A 179 7.95 5.42 -33.29
C TYR A 179 7.06 6.53 -33.83
N VAL A 180 5.99 6.84 -33.11
CA VAL A 180 5.18 8.04 -33.37
C VAL A 180 5.41 9.01 -32.22
N GLN A 181 5.99 10.17 -32.50
CA GLN A 181 6.22 11.20 -31.49
C GLN A 181 4.93 11.96 -31.15
N ALA A 182 4.84 12.44 -29.92
CA ALA A 182 3.76 13.30 -29.48
C ALA A 182 3.84 14.65 -30.18
N LEU A 183 2.70 15.18 -30.61
CA LEU A 183 2.64 16.47 -31.31
C LEU A 183 3.27 17.64 -30.52
N PRO A 184 3.05 17.79 -29.19
CA PRO A 184 3.76 18.79 -28.39
C PRO A 184 5.30 18.66 -28.44
N VAL A 185 5.82 17.44 -28.53
CA VAL A 185 7.27 17.19 -28.57
C VAL A 185 7.84 17.62 -29.92
N VAL A 186 7.18 17.24 -31.02
CA VAL A 186 7.55 17.63 -32.38
C VAL A 186 7.60 19.15 -32.51
N LEU A 187 6.55 19.84 -32.07
CA LEU A 187 6.46 21.31 -32.15
C LEU A 187 7.56 22.01 -31.34
N ALA A 188 7.77 21.56 -30.09
CA ALA A 188 8.77 22.14 -29.21
C ALA A 188 10.20 21.93 -29.76
N MET A 189 10.46 20.78 -30.39
CA MET A 189 11.74 20.47 -31.00
C MET A 189 11.98 21.32 -32.25
N HIS A 190 11.01 21.39 -33.18
CA HIS A 190 11.17 22.08 -34.45
C HIS A 190 11.19 23.62 -34.34
N HIS A 191 10.44 24.20 -33.38
CA HIS A 191 10.21 25.65 -33.33
C HIS A 191 10.74 26.36 -32.09
N TYR A 192 11.20 25.62 -31.09
CA TYR A 192 11.64 26.16 -29.81
C TYR A 192 12.99 25.58 -29.33
N ASN A 193 13.64 24.73 -30.15
CA ASN A 193 14.90 24.06 -29.81
C ASN A 193 14.84 23.31 -28.46
N VAL A 194 13.66 22.81 -28.09
CA VAL A 194 13.47 22.04 -26.86
C VAL A 194 13.72 20.57 -27.19
N PRO A 195 14.71 19.91 -26.56
CA PRO A 195 15.02 18.53 -26.87
C PRO A 195 13.83 17.61 -26.60
N ALA A 196 13.76 16.51 -27.35
CA ALA A 196 12.84 15.43 -27.06
C ALA A 196 13.10 14.87 -25.65
N THR A 197 12.05 14.41 -24.99
CA THR A 197 12.13 13.68 -23.73
C THR A 197 11.68 12.25 -23.98
N SER A 198 12.24 11.29 -23.25
CA SER A 198 11.82 9.89 -23.29
C SER A 198 10.84 9.55 -22.16
N GLN A 199 10.66 10.44 -21.19
CA GLN A 199 9.81 10.19 -20.03
C GLN A 199 8.41 10.76 -20.22
N PRO A 200 7.37 10.11 -19.65
CA PRO A 200 6.01 10.63 -19.63
C PRO A 200 5.96 12.08 -19.16
N VAL A 201 5.15 12.90 -19.84
CA VAL A 201 4.98 14.32 -19.49
C VAL A 201 3.59 14.51 -18.91
N ILE A 202 3.53 15.06 -17.70
CA ILE A 202 2.27 15.47 -17.07
C ILE A 202 1.84 16.79 -17.68
N VAL A 203 0.54 16.92 -17.93
CA VAL A 203 -0.11 18.17 -18.33
C VAL A 203 -0.82 18.75 -17.10
N ASN A 204 -0.34 19.88 -16.62
CA ASN A 204 -0.97 20.64 -15.56
C ASN A 204 -2.27 21.27 -16.07
N LEU A 205 -3.39 20.88 -15.46
CA LEU A 205 -4.72 21.35 -15.87
C LEU A 205 -5.14 22.66 -15.19
N GLY A 206 -4.59 22.95 -14.00
CA GLY A 206 -4.87 24.11 -13.12
C GLY A 206 -6.18 24.86 -13.33
N GLU A 207 -6.15 26.19 -13.25
CA GLU A 207 -7.33 27.02 -13.49
C GLU A 207 -7.49 27.32 -14.99
N ILE A 208 -8.51 26.71 -15.59
CA ILE A 208 -8.82 26.80 -17.02
C ILE A 208 -9.23 28.25 -17.43
N GLY A 209 -9.41 29.14 -16.47
CA GLY A 209 -9.83 30.53 -16.69
C GLY A 209 -8.89 31.33 -17.59
N GLU A 210 -7.58 31.18 -17.44
CA GLU A 210 -6.59 31.86 -18.29
C GLU A 210 -6.59 31.29 -19.71
N LEU A 211 -6.62 29.96 -19.85
CA LEU A 211 -6.69 29.29 -21.15
C LEU A 211 -7.92 29.75 -21.95
N ARG A 212 -9.09 29.83 -21.31
CA ARG A 212 -10.35 30.25 -21.95
C ARG A 212 -10.33 31.68 -22.48
N GLN A 213 -9.45 32.54 -21.99
CA GLN A 213 -9.26 33.89 -22.55
C GLN A 213 -8.51 33.87 -23.88
N GLN A 214 -7.82 32.77 -24.19
CA GLN A 214 -7.09 32.52 -25.44
C GLN A 214 -7.89 31.66 -26.43
N ILE A 215 -9.19 31.44 -26.17
CA ILE A 215 -10.05 30.66 -27.05
C ILE A 215 -10.98 31.58 -27.85
N TRP A 216 -11.01 31.37 -29.16
CA TRP A 216 -11.87 32.07 -30.09
C TRP A 216 -12.65 31.07 -30.94
N THR A 217 -13.96 31.27 -31.09
CA THR A 217 -14.79 30.46 -31.99
C THR A 217 -14.89 31.14 -33.35
N TYR A 218 -14.60 30.37 -34.40
CA TYR A 218 -14.72 30.78 -35.79
C TYR A 218 -16.06 30.32 -36.36
N HIS A 219 -16.96 31.27 -36.59
CA HIS A 219 -18.20 31.01 -37.31
C HIS A 219 -18.12 31.53 -38.73
N HIS A 220 -18.76 30.81 -39.63
CA HIS A 220 -19.01 31.25 -40.98
C HIS A 220 -20.48 31.01 -41.32
N ASN A 221 -21.11 31.95 -42.02
CA ASN A 221 -22.47 31.75 -42.52
C ASN A 221 -22.46 31.20 -43.96
N GLU A 222 -23.63 30.82 -44.45
CA GLU A 222 -23.80 30.32 -45.83
C GLU A 222 -23.40 31.36 -46.89
N ARG A 223 -23.41 32.65 -46.54
CA ARG A 223 -22.98 33.75 -47.40
C ARG A 223 -21.46 33.92 -47.44
N GLY A 224 -20.71 33.10 -46.69
CA GLY A 224 -19.26 33.13 -46.64
C GLY A 224 -18.69 34.24 -45.74
N GLU A 225 -19.53 34.97 -45.00
CA GLU A 225 -19.06 35.92 -44.00
C GLU A 225 -18.51 35.14 -42.81
N ALA A 226 -17.32 35.53 -42.37
CA ALA A 226 -16.55 34.84 -41.36
C ALA A 226 -16.22 35.78 -40.20
N SER A 227 -16.49 35.34 -38.98
CA SER A 227 -16.34 36.14 -37.76
C SER A 227 -15.72 35.32 -36.64
N PHE A 228 -14.90 35.98 -35.82
CA PHE A 228 -14.32 35.42 -34.60
C PHE A 228 -15.09 35.92 -33.39
N PHE A 229 -15.37 35.02 -32.44
CA PHE A 229 -16.07 35.32 -31.20
C PHE A 229 -15.25 34.81 -30.01
N PRO A 230 -15.12 35.55 -28.90
CA PRO A 230 -14.47 35.02 -27.70
C PRO A 230 -15.31 33.90 -27.07
N PHE A 231 -14.67 32.83 -26.59
CA PHE A 231 -15.33 31.62 -26.05
C PHE A 231 -16.35 31.87 -24.92
N ASN A 232 -16.20 32.97 -24.17
CA ASN A 232 -17.05 33.33 -23.04
C ASN A 232 -18.20 34.29 -23.38
N SER A 233 -18.54 34.49 -24.66
CA SER A 233 -19.82 35.14 -24.96
C SER A 233 -20.93 34.17 -24.58
N ASP A 234 -21.66 34.45 -23.49
CA ASP A 234 -22.83 33.68 -23.06
C ASP A 234 -23.61 33.18 -24.28
N SER A 235 -24.10 31.94 -24.25
CA SER A 235 -24.97 31.36 -25.29
C SER A 235 -26.23 32.19 -25.59
N LYS A 236 -26.50 33.22 -24.77
CA LYS A 236 -27.51 34.26 -24.96
C LYS A 236 -27.03 35.51 -25.73
N GLY A 237 -25.83 35.50 -26.31
CA GLY A 237 -25.35 36.55 -27.22
C GLY A 237 -25.11 37.91 -26.58
N ARG A 238 -25.01 38.03 -25.25
CA ARG A 238 -24.51 39.25 -24.61
C ARG A 238 -22.98 39.26 -24.74
N ALA A 239 -22.51 39.57 -25.94
CA ALA A 239 -21.12 39.87 -26.20
C ALA A 239 -20.70 41.00 -25.25
N THR A 240 -19.81 40.71 -24.30
CA THR A 240 -18.97 41.76 -23.73
C THR A 240 -18.16 42.31 -24.88
N SER A 241 -18.24 43.63 -25.09
CA SER A 241 -17.87 44.36 -26.31
C SER A 241 -16.36 44.36 -26.65
N ARG A 242 -15.71 43.19 -26.78
CA ARG A 242 -14.47 43.06 -27.54
C ARG A 242 -14.82 42.90 -29.01
N SER A 243 -15.16 43.99 -29.69
CA SER A 243 -15.33 44.02 -31.14
C SER A 243 -13.97 44.03 -31.82
N GLY A 244 -13.45 42.86 -32.16
CA GLY A 244 -12.21 42.72 -32.92
C GLY A 244 -11.82 41.26 -33.12
N ALA A 245 -11.27 40.94 -34.29
CA ALA A 245 -10.62 39.65 -34.51
C ALA A 245 -9.40 39.51 -33.57
N PRO A 246 -9.08 38.29 -33.09
CA PRO A 246 -7.89 38.08 -32.29
C PRO A 246 -6.63 38.48 -33.06
N SER A 247 -5.65 39.03 -32.34
CA SER A 247 -4.28 39.09 -32.86
C SER A 247 -3.69 37.68 -32.81
N LEU A 248 -3.52 37.08 -33.99
CA LEU A 248 -2.90 35.78 -34.21
C LEU A 248 -1.42 35.94 -34.58
N ARG A 249 -0.95 37.17 -34.83
CA ARG A 249 0.44 37.46 -35.19
C ARG A 249 1.41 36.84 -34.19
N GLY A 250 2.29 35.98 -34.70
CA GLY A 250 3.32 35.33 -33.89
C GLY A 250 2.81 34.23 -32.95
N LYS A 251 1.53 33.88 -32.99
CA LYS A 251 0.94 32.83 -32.15
C LYS A 251 1.00 31.46 -32.81
N VAL A 252 1.09 30.42 -31.98
CA VAL A 252 0.79 29.02 -32.30
C VAL A 252 -0.72 28.88 -32.28
N VAL A 253 -1.35 28.73 -33.44
CA VAL A 253 -2.80 28.65 -33.55
C VAL A 253 -3.23 27.20 -33.65
N ILE A 254 -3.92 26.71 -32.62
CA ILE A 254 -4.50 25.36 -32.57
C ILE A 254 -5.91 25.43 -33.11
N VAL A 255 -6.21 24.66 -34.15
CA VAL A 255 -7.51 24.57 -34.80
C VAL A 255 -8.09 23.20 -34.51
N GLY A 256 -9.25 23.16 -33.86
CA GLY A 256 -9.95 21.93 -33.51
C GLY A 256 -11.40 22.21 -33.16
N SER A 257 -12.16 21.19 -32.76
CA SER A 257 -13.53 21.37 -32.28
C SER A 257 -13.61 21.08 -30.78
N LEU A 258 -13.91 22.09 -29.99
CA LEU A 258 -13.95 21.96 -28.53
C LEU A 258 -15.05 21.01 -28.07
N ASP A 259 -16.24 21.11 -28.66
CA ASP A 259 -17.39 20.31 -28.25
C ASP A 259 -17.22 18.84 -28.60
N LYS A 260 -16.70 18.54 -29.80
CA LYS A 260 -16.55 17.15 -30.26
C LYS A 260 -15.49 16.38 -29.46
N ASP A 261 -14.42 17.06 -29.03
CA ASP A 261 -13.30 16.42 -28.33
C ASP A 261 -13.41 16.46 -26.80
N ARG A 262 -14.50 17.04 -26.25
CA ARG A 262 -14.72 17.16 -24.79
C ARG A 262 -15.04 15.82 -24.11
N GLU A 263 -15.61 14.86 -24.83
CA GLU A 263 -16.01 13.55 -24.29
C GLU A 263 -14.85 12.78 -23.63
N LYS A 264 -13.60 13.08 -23.99
CA LYS A 264 -12.41 12.36 -23.49
C LYS A 264 -11.90 12.84 -22.13
N PHE A 265 -12.15 14.10 -21.73
CA PHE A 265 -11.53 14.68 -20.52
C PHE A 265 -12.52 15.40 -19.58
N GLU A 266 -13.81 15.07 -19.65
CA GLU A 266 -14.96 15.60 -18.87
C GLU A 266 -15.12 17.15 -18.87
N GLN A 267 -14.10 17.89 -18.43
CA GLN A 267 -14.08 19.34 -18.30
C GLN A 267 -13.24 20.05 -19.37
N LEU A 268 -12.38 19.31 -20.07
CA LEU A 268 -11.49 19.83 -21.10
C LEU A 268 -11.71 19.10 -22.43
N SER A 269 -11.47 19.81 -23.51
CA SER A 269 -11.42 19.28 -24.86
C SER A 269 -9.99 18.90 -25.26
N GLY A 270 -9.84 18.07 -26.29
CA GLY A 270 -8.54 17.74 -26.89
C GLY A 270 -7.69 18.99 -27.19
N PRO A 271 -8.23 20.02 -27.87
CA PRO A 271 -7.48 21.23 -28.19
C PRO A 271 -7.01 22.00 -26.95
N GLU A 272 -7.82 22.04 -25.89
CA GLU A 272 -7.44 22.66 -24.61
C GLU A 272 -6.27 21.91 -23.95
N VAL A 273 -6.33 20.57 -23.90
CA VAL A 273 -5.25 19.75 -23.35
C VAL A 273 -3.97 19.89 -24.20
N LEU A 274 -4.10 19.92 -25.53
CA LEU A 274 -2.98 20.11 -26.45
C LEU A 274 -2.32 21.49 -26.27
N ALA A 275 -3.11 22.54 -26.08
CA ALA A 275 -2.60 23.90 -25.82
C ALA A 275 -1.78 23.97 -24.53
N LEU A 276 -2.26 23.32 -23.47
CA LEU A 276 -1.54 23.21 -22.19
C LEU A 276 -0.23 22.43 -22.37
N ALA A 277 -0.29 21.27 -23.02
CA ALA A 277 0.88 20.43 -23.27
C ALA A 277 1.97 21.13 -24.11
N ILE A 278 1.57 21.94 -25.11
CA ILE A 278 2.50 22.77 -25.88
C ILE A 278 3.07 23.89 -25.00
N SER A 279 2.22 24.60 -24.26
CA SER A 279 2.61 25.71 -23.39
C SER A 279 3.70 25.30 -22.39
N GLU A 280 3.51 24.17 -21.71
CA GLU A 280 4.49 23.65 -20.74
C GLU A 280 5.85 23.34 -21.34
N ARG A 281 5.86 22.88 -22.60
CA ARG A 281 7.09 22.53 -23.31
C ARG A 281 7.87 23.78 -23.73
N ILE A 282 7.17 24.84 -24.14
CA ILE A 282 7.79 26.06 -24.70
C ILE A 282 8.16 27.09 -23.64
N LEU A 283 7.47 27.11 -22.50
CA LEU A 283 7.76 28.06 -21.42
C LEU A 283 9.17 27.85 -20.86
N PRO A 284 9.91 28.90 -20.46
CA PRO A 284 11.27 28.81 -19.95
C PRO A 284 11.42 27.83 -18.77
N LYS A 285 12.60 27.21 -18.62
CA LYS A 285 12.93 26.42 -17.43
C LYS A 285 12.88 27.33 -16.19
N GLY A 286 11.90 27.14 -15.31
CA GLY A 286 11.73 27.91 -14.07
C GLY A 286 10.30 28.41 -13.81
N SER A 287 9.45 28.47 -14.83
CA SER A 287 8.01 28.74 -14.66
C SER A 287 7.28 27.43 -14.38
N ASN A 288 6.94 27.13 -13.12
CA ASN A 288 6.01 26.07 -12.68
C ASN A 288 5.97 24.80 -13.57
N ARG A 289 7.11 24.28 -14.01
CA ARG A 289 7.12 23.10 -14.87
C ARG A 289 6.63 21.91 -14.05
N PRO A 290 5.80 21.03 -14.61
CA PRO A 290 5.44 19.80 -13.92
C PRO A 290 6.71 19.05 -13.54
N PRO A 291 6.75 18.43 -12.35
CA PRO A 291 7.90 17.67 -11.91
C PRO A 291 8.12 16.46 -12.83
N GLU A 292 9.38 16.09 -13.03
CA GLU A 292 9.76 14.95 -13.87
C GLU A 292 9.38 13.65 -13.17
N ILE A 293 8.61 12.77 -13.83
CA ILE A 293 8.12 11.54 -13.22
C ILE A 293 9.24 10.49 -13.22
N LEU A 294 9.69 10.12 -12.03
CA LEU A 294 10.59 8.99 -11.83
C LEU A 294 9.83 7.66 -11.91
N GLU A 295 9.57 7.19 -13.13
CA GLU A 295 9.08 5.83 -13.36
C GLU A 295 10.25 4.87 -13.54
N ASN A 296 10.78 4.34 -12.44
CA ASN A 296 11.82 3.32 -12.48
C ASN A 296 11.39 2.09 -11.64
N PRO A 297 11.04 0.96 -12.26
CA PRO A 297 10.64 -0.25 -11.55
C PRO A 297 11.69 -0.77 -10.56
N LEU A 298 12.98 -0.60 -10.87
CA LEU A 298 14.07 -0.99 -9.97
C LEU A 298 14.13 -0.08 -8.73
N LEU A 299 13.88 1.23 -8.92
CA LEU A 299 13.78 2.16 -7.80
C LEU A 299 12.60 1.79 -6.88
N LEU A 300 11.44 1.48 -7.46
CA LEU A 300 10.27 1.02 -6.70
C LEU A 300 10.57 -0.26 -5.91
N PHE A 301 11.16 -1.25 -6.57
CA PHE A 301 11.55 -2.50 -5.92
C PHE A 301 12.55 -2.25 -4.78
N GLY A 302 13.57 -1.42 -5.02
CA GLY A 302 14.54 -1.00 -4.01
C GLY A 302 13.86 -0.33 -2.82
N MET A 303 12.97 0.63 -3.05
CA MET A 303 12.22 1.33 -2.00
C MET A 303 11.35 0.37 -1.17
N VAL A 304 10.62 -0.54 -1.83
CA VAL A 304 9.79 -1.55 -1.16
C VAL A 304 10.63 -2.41 -0.21
N LEU A 305 11.79 -2.88 -0.66
CA LEU A 305 12.71 -3.69 0.15
C LEU A 305 13.36 -2.88 1.29
N THR A 306 13.82 -1.67 1.01
CA THR A 306 14.45 -0.79 2.01
C THR A 306 13.46 -0.47 3.13
N PHE A 307 12.23 -0.09 2.81
CA PHE A 307 11.22 0.22 3.83
C PHE A 307 10.74 -1.02 4.58
N ALA A 308 10.66 -2.19 3.94
CA ALA A 308 10.39 -3.45 4.63
C ALA A 308 11.51 -3.80 5.64
N GLY A 309 12.78 -3.67 5.22
CA GLY A 309 13.94 -3.92 6.07
C GLY A 309 14.01 -2.95 7.26
N LEU A 310 13.84 -1.65 6.99
CA LEU A 310 13.76 -0.61 8.02
C LEU A 310 12.61 -0.87 8.99
N SER A 311 11.46 -1.32 8.49
CA SER A 311 10.30 -1.66 9.31
C SER A 311 10.60 -2.77 10.32
N VAL A 312 11.23 -3.86 9.90
CA VAL A 312 11.61 -4.96 10.79
C VAL A 312 12.64 -4.49 11.82
N MET A 313 13.67 -3.73 11.37
CA MET A 313 14.75 -3.23 12.23
C MET A 313 14.22 -2.26 13.30
N LEU A 314 13.38 -1.31 12.89
CA LEU A 314 12.82 -0.29 13.78
C LEU A 314 11.83 -0.92 14.77
N PHE A 315 10.97 -1.84 14.32
CA PHE A 315 10.06 -2.57 15.19
C PHE A 315 10.82 -3.37 16.28
N HIS A 316 11.89 -4.06 15.89
CA HIS A 316 12.76 -4.77 16.83
C HIS A 316 13.44 -3.81 17.82
N THR A 317 13.90 -2.65 17.33
CA THR A 317 14.55 -1.62 18.16
C THR A 317 13.58 -1.05 19.18
N PHE A 318 12.36 -0.69 18.77
CA PHE A 318 11.31 -0.21 19.66
C PHE A 318 10.94 -1.24 20.72
N TYR A 319 10.77 -2.51 20.34
CA TYR A 319 10.52 -3.58 21.30
C TYR A 319 11.64 -3.71 22.35
N ARG A 320 12.92 -3.57 21.96
CA ARG A 320 14.05 -3.63 22.89
C ARG A 320 14.14 -2.40 23.79
N LYS A 321 13.99 -1.19 23.23
CA LYS A 321 14.26 0.08 23.92
C LYS A 321 13.06 0.65 24.68
N LEU A 322 11.83 0.26 24.37
CA LEU A 322 10.61 0.78 25.00
C LEU A 322 9.93 -0.29 25.87
N PRO A 323 10.42 -0.56 27.09
CA PRO A 323 9.89 -1.62 27.95
C PRO A 323 8.42 -1.40 28.32
N THR A 324 8.01 -0.14 28.49
CA THR A 324 6.62 0.25 28.79
C THR A 324 5.62 -0.19 27.71
N MET A 325 6.07 -0.32 26.47
CA MET A 325 5.23 -0.70 25.33
C MET A 325 5.25 -2.22 25.03
N ARG A 326 6.09 -3.01 25.70
CA ARG A 326 6.21 -4.46 25.44
C ARG A 326 4.90 -5.22 25.69
N ASN A 327 4.10 -4.76 26.65
CA ASN A 327 2.79 -5.36 26.97
C ASN A 327 1.69 -4.91 26.01
N ARG A 328 1.97 -3.97 25.09
CA ARG A 328 1.03 -3.40 24.13
C ARG A 328 1.64 -3.40 22.73
N LEU A 329 1.88 -4.60 22.18
CA LEU A 329 2.55 -4.77 20.88
C LEU A 329 1.87 -4.03 19.72
N TRP A 330 0.56 -3.76 19.80
CA TRP A 330 -0.15 -2.97 18.79
C TRP A 330 0.26 -1.49 18.78
N LEU A 331 0.61 -0.91 19.95
CA LEU A 331 1.15 0.45 20.03
C LEU A 331 2.54 0.53 19.39
N LEU A 332 3.36 -0.52 19.57
CA LEU A 332 4.65 -0.61 18.89
C LEU A 332 4.49 -0.65 17.37
N ALA A 333 3.51 -1.42 16.87
CA ALA A 333 3.20 -1.48 15.45
C ALA A 333 2.75 -0.12 14.90
N LEU A 334 1.85 0.57 15.61
CA LEU A 334 1.38 1.91 15.22
C LEU A 334 2.53 2.92 15.18
N ALA A 335 3.37 2.95 16.22
CA ALA A 335 4.54 3.83 16.29
C ALA A 335 5.54 3.55 15.16
N ASN A 336 5.82 2.28 14.88
CA ASN A 336 6.70 1.86 13.79
C ASN A 336 6.19 2.34 12.42
N THR A 337 4.92 2.05 12.12
CA THR A 337 4.29 2.49 10.87
C THR A 337 4.30 4.01 10.76
N GLY A 338 3.94 4.73 11.84
CA GLY A 338 3.92 6.19 11.84
C GLY A 338 5.28 6.81 11.51
N VAL A 339 6.37 6.32 12.12
CA VAL A 339 7.73 6.81 11.84
C VAL A 339 8.14 6.56 10.39
N LEU A 340 7.82 5.38 9.85
CA LEU A 340 8.18 5.05 8.46
C LEU A 340 7.37 5.84 7.45
N LEU A 341 6.09 6.11 7.71
CA LEU A 341 5.27 6.98 6.87
C LEU A 341 5.79 8.42 6.89
N MET A 342 6.26 8.93 8.03
CA MET A 342 6.91 10.25 8.10
C MET A 342 8.21 10.28 7.30
N LEU A 343 9.04 9.22 7.38
CA LEU A 343 10.26 9.11 6.57
C LEU A 343 9.96 9.06 5.07
N LEU A 344 8.93 8.31 4.66
CA LEU A 344 8.47 8.27 3.27
C LEU A 344 7.99 9.65 2.81
N ALA A 345 7.19 10.34 3.62
CA ALA A 345 6.72 11.68 3.30
C ALA A 345 7.88 12.69 3.19
N ALA A 346 8.87 12.62 4.09
CA ALA A 346 10.07 13.45 4.02
C ALA A 346 10.89 13.19 2.75
N TRP A 347 10.99 11.92 2.33
CA TRP A 347 11.65 11.57 1.08
C TRP A 347 10.90 12.10 -0.15
N VAL A 348 9.57 11.95 -0.20
CA VAL A 348 8.74 12.52 -1.28
C VAL A 348 8.86 14.04 -1.34
N ALA A 349 8.84 14.71 -0.19
CA ALA A 349 9.07 16.15 -0.11
C ALA A 349 10.48 16.53 -0.60
N GLY A 350 11.50 15.75 -0.25
CA GLY A 350 12.87 15.93 -0.74
C GLY A 350 12.99 15.82 -2.26
N LEU A 351 12.29 14.87 -2.89
CA LEU A 351 12.23 14.77 -4.35
C LEU A 351 11.52 15.96 -4.97
N SER A 352 10.41 16.41 -4.37
CA SER A 352 9.66 17.57 -4.85
C SER A 352 10.52 18.84 -4.85
N LEU A 353 11.41 19.02 -3.86
CA LEU A 353 12.39 20.12 -3.82
C LEU A 353 13.42 20.06 -4.97
N LEU A 354 13.65 18.87 -5.54
CA LEU A 354 14.50 18.66 -6.71
C LEU A 354 13.73 18.72 -8.03
N ASN A 355 12.44 19.12 -8.00
CA ASN A 355 11.51 19.08 -9.13
C ASN A 355 11.33 17.65 -9.72
N LEU A 356 11.50 16.64 -8.88
CA LEU A 356 11.29 15.23 -9.20
C LEU A 356 10.00 14.74 -8.54
N ALA A 357 9.20 14.03 -9.31
CA ALA A 357 7.96 13.42 -8.84
C ALA A 357 8.09 11.91 -8.80
N TYR A 358 7.83 11.32 -7.64
CA TYR A 358 7.71 9.88 -7.52
C TYR A 358 6.26 9.52 -7.24
N ALA A 359 5.56 9.07 -8.28
CA ALA A 359 4.15 8.73 -8.19
C ALA A 359 3.90 7.40 -7.43
N GLN A 360 4.87 6.48 -7.40
CA GLN A 360 4.66 5.08 -7.02
C GLN A 360 4.78 4.79 -5.50
N ILE A 361 4.00 5.47 -4.66
CA ILE A 361 4.15 5.41 -3.19
C ILE A 361 3.31 4.33 -2.50
N THR A 362 2.19 3.91 -3.09
CA THR A 362 1.17 3.06 -2.46
C THR A 362 1.74 1.68 -2.15
N LEU A 363 2.52 1.11 -3.06
CA LEU A 363 3.15 -0.20 -2.84
C LEU A 363 4.19 -0.15 -1.71
N VAL A 364 4.89 0.98 -1.54
CA VAL A 364 5.81 1.20 -0.42
C VAL A 364 5.03 1.29 0.90
N VAL A 365 3.90 2.00 0.92
CA VAL A 365 3.00 2.06 2.09
C VAL A 365 2.46 0.67 2.46
N ILE A 366 1.98 -0.10 1.47
CA ILE A 366 1.53 -1.48 1.68
C ILE A 366 2.68 -2.32 2.26
N SER A 367 3.88 -2.20 1.70
CA SER A 367 5.08 -2.89 2.20
C SER A 367 5.33 -2.59 3.69
N ILE A 368 5.29 -1.32 4.09
CA ILE A 368 5.45 -0.88 5.49
C ILE A 368 4.40 -1.53 6.40
N VAL A 369 3.14 -1.53 5.98
CA VAL A 369 2.04 -2.10 6.78
C VAL A 369 2.19 -3.61 6.92
N VAL A 370 2.46 -4.32 5.82
CA VAL A 370 2.61 -5.78 5.80
C VAL A 370 3.84 -6.21 6.59
N SER A 371 5.01 -5.58 6.40
CA SER A 371 6.22 -5.92 7.15
C SER A 371 6.06 -5.66 8.64
N THR A 372 5.36 -4.59 9.03
CA THR A 372 5.04 -4.29 10.43
C THR A 372 4.10 -5.35 11.00
N GLY A 373 3.04 -5.72 10.27
CA GLY A 373 2.08 -6.75 10.68
C GLY A 373 2.72 -8.14 10.85
N VAL A 374 3.59 -8.53 9.91
CA VAL A 374 4.36 -9.78 10.00
C VAL A 374 5.31 -9.76 11.20
N SER A 375 6.00 -8.64 11.44
CA SER A 375 6.89 -8.47 12.61
C SER A 375 6.13 -8.57 13.93
N TRP A 376 4.96 -7.93 14.01
CA TRP A 376 4.05 -8.01 15.15
C TRP A 376 3.59 -9.45 15.42
N PHE A 377 3.15 -10.16 14.38
CA PHE A 377 2.68 -11.54 14.48
C PHE A 377 3.81 -12.51 14.87
N ALA A 378 4.99 -12.36 14.28
CA ALA A 378 6.16 -13.18 14.61
C ALA A 378 6.56 -13.01 16.08
N LEU A 379 6.60 -11.77 16.57
CA LEU A 379 6.93 -11.48 17.96
C LEU A 379 5.87 -12.02 18.92
N ARG A 380 4.58 -11.82 18.62
CA ARG A 380 3.48 -12.35 19.43
C ARG A 380 3.55 -13.87 19.57
N ARG A 381 3.72 -14.60 18.46
CA ARG A 381 3.89 -16.07 18.50
C ARG A 381 5.16 -16.49 19.24
N GLY A 382 6.24 -15.71 19.13
CA GLY A 382 7.46 -15.96 19.89
C GLY A 382 7.25 -15.85 21.41
N LEU A 383 6.46 -14.87 21.86
CA LEU A 383 6.09 -14.71 23.27
C LEU A 383 5.15 -15.82 23.75
N GLU A 384 4.13 -16.16 22.97
CA GLU A 384 3.22 -17.28 23.28
C GLU A 384 3.98 -18.60 23.43
N LYS A 385 4.96 -18.87 22.55
CA LYS A 385 5.82 -20.05 22.68
C LYS A 385 6.69 -20.02 23.93
N LYS A 386 7.27 -18.88 24.31
CA LYS A 386 8.05 -18.76 25.57
C LYS A 386 7.19 -18.92 26.81
N LEU A 387 5.91 -18.53 26.74
CA LEU A 387 4.93 -18.73 27.80
C LEU A 387 4.46 -20.18 27.90
N ILE A 388 4.51 -20.96 26.82
CA ILE A 388 4.03 -22.35 26.77
C ILE A 388 5.16 -23.37 26.90
N ALA A 389 6.36 -23.06 26.42
CA ALA A 389 7.49 -23.96 26.47
C ALA A 389 7.88 -24.26 27.94
N PRO A 390 8.04 -25.54 28.31
CA PRO A 390 8.67 -25.89 29.57
C PRO A 390 10.11 -25.32 29.60
N PRO A 391 10.67 -25.02 30.78
CA PRO A 391 11.99 -24.42 30.92
C PRO A 391 13.08 -25.46 30.61
N GLU A 392 13.26 -25.82 29.34
CA GLU A 392 14.23 -26.84 28.92
C GLU A 392 15.66 -26.31 28.75
N GLU A 393 15.89 -24.99 28.67
CA GLU A 393 17.22 -24.44 28.34
C GLU A 393 18.10 -24.02 29.53
N GLN A 394 17.68 -24.24 30.78
CA GLN A 394 18.59 -24.09 31.94
C GLN A 394 19.21 -25.41 32.43
N SER A 395 18.80 -26.55 31.87
CA SER A 395 19.29 -27.87 32.28
C SER A 395 20.60 -28.31 31.60
N ALA A 396 21.18 -27.49 30.71
CA ALA A 396 22.43 -27.80 30.02
C ALA A 396 23.71 -27.55 30.86
N SER A 397 23.59 -26.95 32.06
CA SER A 397 24.67 -26.93 33.05
C SER A 397 24.34 -27.92 34.16
N GLY A 398 24.77 -29.18 33.99
CA GLY A 398 24.97 -30.17 35.05
C GLY A 398 23.98 -30.19 36.22
N GLY A 399 22.93 -31.01 36.08
CA GLY A 399 22.46 -31.89 37.16
C GLY A 399 22.15 -31.27 38.52
N LYS A 400 21.14 -30.39 38.58
CA LYS A 400 20.25 -30.29 39.75
C LYS A 400 18.90 -29.79 39.24
N GLU A 401 17.84 -30.56 39.39
CA GLU A 401 16.48 -30.03 39.28
C GLU A 401 16.41 -28.80 40.20
N MET A 402 16.37 -27.59 39.64
CA MET A 402 16.01 -26.40 40.41
C MET A 402 14.51 -26.47 40.68
N THR A 403 14.11 -27.42 41.51
CA THR A 403 12.82 -27.35 42.19
C THR A 403 12.92 -26.18 43.15
N GLU A 404 12.25 -25.07 42.86
CA GLU A 404 12.24 -23.91 43.74
C GLU A 404 11.35 -24.19 44.97
N TYR A 405 10.29 -24.97 44.73
CA TYR A 405 9.31 -25.36 45.75
C TYR A 405 9.07 -26.86 45.72
N ASP A 406 8.74 -27.43 46.88
CA ASP A 406 8.31 -28.80 47.00
C ASP A 406 6.81 -28.93 46.71
N VAL A 407 6.00 -27.95 47.15
CA VAL A 407 4.54 -27.95 46.96
C VAL A 407 4.06 -26.59 46.49
N PHE A 408 3.28 -26.56 45.40
CA PHE A 408 2.50 -25.41 44.96
C PHE A 408 1.06 -25.54 45.44
N ILE A 409 0.54 -24.59 46.20
CA ILE A 409 -0.87 -24.58 46.62
C ILE A 409 -1.69 -23.72 45.67
N SER A 410 -2.66 -24.35 44.99
CA SER A 410 -3.65 -23.65 44.17
C SER A 410 -5.00 -23.66 44.89
N TYR A 411 -5.63 -22.50 45.07
CA TYR A 411 -6.91 -22.40 45.77
C TYR A 411 -7.73 -21.17 45.33
N ALA A 412 -9.04 -21.22 45.51
CA ALA A 412 -9.90 -20.06 45.24
C ALA A 412 -9.73 -18.99 46.33
N ARG A 413 -9.37 -17.76 45.96
CA ARG A 413 -9.16 -16.63 46.88
C ARG A 413 -10.48 -16.00 47.36
N THR A 414 -11.27 -16.75 48.13
CA THR A 414 -12.33 -16.16 48.96
C THR A 414 -11.76 -15.92 50.37
N PRO A 415 -12.26 -14.93 51.14
CA PRO A 415 -11.76 -14.67 52.49
C PRO A 415 -11.78 -15.92 53.38
N GLU A 416 -12.90 -16.64 53.36
CA GLU A 416 -13.12 -17.88 54.12
C GLU A 416 -12.21 -19.01 53.66
N ASN A 417 -12.03 -19.20 52.35
CA ASN A 417 -11.15 -20.25 51.82
C ASN A 417 -9.67 -19.96 52.03
N SER A 418 -9.27 -18.70 51.86
CA SER A 418 -7.89 -18.29 52.14
C SER A 418 -7.51 -18.52 53.59
N ALA A 419 -8.39 -18.16 54.54
CA ALA A 419 -8.15 -18.38 55.96
C ALA A 419 -8.06 -19.87 56.30
N TRP A 420 -8.95 -20.69 55.72
CA TRP A 420 -8.95 -22.13 55.93
C TRP A 420 -7.70 -22.81 55.34
N VAL A 421 -7.36 -22.53 54.08
CA VAL A 421 -6.18 -23.11 53.41
C VAL A 421 -4.91 -22.72 54.16
N LYS A 422 -4.82 -21.47 54.63
CA LYS A 422 -3.70 -21.03 55.45
C LYS A 422 -3.56 -21.87 56.73
N ALA A 423 -4.62 -21.99 57.52
CA ALA A 423 -4.58 -22.64 58.83
C ALA A 423 -4.49 -24.18 58.75
N GLN A 424 -5.21 -24.80 57.82
CA GLN A 424 -5.38 -26.25 57.76
C GLN A 424 -4.41 -26.94 56.80
N VAL A 425 -3.89 -26.22 55.80
CA VAL A 425 -3.00 -26.81 54.78
C VAL A 425 -1.61 -26.19 54.86
N TYR A 426 -1.47 -24.89 54.56
CA TYR A 426 -0.17 -24.23 54.45
C TYR A 426 0.65 -24.29 55.74
N GLU A 427 0.09 -23.85 56.87
CA GLU A 427 0.81 -23.87 58.16
C GLU A 427 1.16 -25.28 58.63
N ARG A 428 0.37 -26.28 58.26
CA ARG A 428 0.67 -27.69 58.57
C ARG A 428 1.76 -28.26 57.65
N LEU A 429 1.74 -27.94 56.35
CA LEU A 429 2.80 -28.32 55.41
C LEU A 429 4.16 -27.76 55.82
N LEU A 430 4.23 -26.52 56.33
CA LEU A 430 5.48 -25.93 56.83
C LEU A 430 6.09 -26.68 58.04
N ARG A 431 5.27 -27.42 58.80
CA ARG A 431 5.74 -28.24 59.93
C ARG A 431 6.31 -29.58 59.47
N LEU A 432 5.99 -30.02 58.26
CA LEU A 432 6.54 -31.25 57.71
C LEU A 432 8.02 -31.08 57.36
N ARG A 433 8.72 -32.21 57.33
CA ARG A 433 10.12 -32.33 56.93
C ARG A 433 10.23 -33.35 55.81
N LYS A 434 11.13 -33.09 54.87
CA LYS A 434 11.55 -34.03 53.84
C LYS A 434 12.29 -35.22 54.47
N ALA A 435 12.53 -36.26 53.68
CA ALA A 435 13.30 -37.43 54.13
C ALA A 435 14.72 -37.06 54.63
N ASP A 436 15.30 -35.98 54.10
CA ASP A 436 16.60 -35.43 54.51
C ASP A 436 16.56 -34.57 55.79
N GLY A 437 15.39 -34.44 56.43
CA GLY A 437 15.19 -33.66 57.65
C GLY A 437 15.02 -32.14 57.44
N SER A 438 15.16 -31.62 56.21
CA SER A 438 14.98 -30.20 55.91
C SER A 438 13.49 -29.83 55.71
N PRO A 439 13.09 -28.57 55.95
CA PRO A 439 11.69 -28.14 55.81
C PRO A 439 11.21 -28.16 54.36
N LEU A 440 9.91 -28.39 54.17
CA LEU A 440 9.28 -28.23 52.86
C LEU A 440 9.24 -26.77 52.44
N ARG A 441 9.59 -26.50 51.18
CA ARG A 441 9.41 -25.20 50.54
C ARG A 441 8.04 -25.19 49.89
N VAL A 442 7.15 -24.33 50.39
CA VAL A 442 5.76 -24.28 49.93
C VAL A 442 5.52 -22.93 49.25
N PHE A 443 5.05 -22.96 48.01
CA PHE A 443 4.57 -21.76 47.33
C PHE A 443 3.13 -21.47 47.75
N PHE A 444 2.92 -20.30 48.36
CA PHE A 444 1.61 -19.80 48.73
C PHE A 444 1.48 -18.34 48.27
N ASP A 445 0.57 -18.12 47.33
CA ASP A 445 0.44 -16.90 46.53
C ASP A 445 0.35 -15.58 47.33
N GLN A 446 -0.24 -15.58 48.54
CA GLN A 446 -0.33 -14.41 49.43
C GLN A 446 1.00 -14.02 50.08
N ARG A 447 2.00 -14.91 50.08
CA ARG A 447 3.30 -14.69 50.71
C ARG A 447 4.43 -14.57 49.69
N ASN A 448 4.29 -15.22 48.54
CA ASN A 448 5.39 -15.40 47.60
C ASN A 448 5.33 -14.46 46.38
N ILE A 449 4.30 -13.61 46.24
CA ILE A 449 4.20 -12.62 45.15
C ILE A 449 4.31 -11.21 45.75
N GLU A 450 5.37 -10.48 45.41
CA GLU A 450 5.55 -9.10 45.86
C GLU A 450 4.73 -8.13 45.00
N PRO A 451 4.17 -7.04 45.59
CA PRO A 451 3.50 -6.01 44.81
C PRO A 451 4.44 -5.40 43.75
N GLY A 452 4.09 -5.55 42.47
CA GLY A 452 4.84 -5.01 41.34
C GLY A 452 5.60 -6.04 40.49
N GLU A 453 5.67 -7.31 40.91
CA GLU A 453 6.23 -8.40 40.10
C GLU A 453 5.30 -8.81 38.94
N ASP A 454 5.85 -9.39 37.88
CA ASP A 454 5.08 -10.11 36.85
C ASP A 454 4.49 -11.39 37.45
N TRP A 455 3.36 -11.22 38.12
CA TRP A 455 2.70 -12.26 38.87
C TRP A 455 2.29 -13.45 37.99
N TYR A 456 1.95 -13.23 36.72
CA TYR A 456 1.61 -14.31 35.78
C TYR A 456 2.82 -15.19 35.47
N GLY A 457 3.96 -14.55 35.16
CA GLY A 457 5.22 -15.25 34.91
C GLY A 457 5.67 -16.04 36.14
N LYS A 458 5.63 -15.43 37.32
CA LYS A 458 6.04 -16.06 38.59
C LYS A 458 5.19 -17.28 38.94
N LEU A 459 3.86 -17.22 38.75
CA LEU A 459 2.98 -18.37 38.98
C LEU A 459 3.28 -19.53 38.04
N ALA A 460 3.40 -19.24 36.73
CA ALA A 460 3.69 -20.28 35.75
C ALA A 460 5.04 -20.96 36.04
N LEU A 461 6.08 -20.17 36.35
CA LEU A 461 7.39 -20.69 36.75
C LEU A 461 7.33 -21.46 38.07
N SER A 462 6.55 -21.01 39.05
CA SER A 462 6.43 -21.69 40.35
C SER A 462 5.70 -23.03 40.22
N ILE A 463 4.68 -23.13 39.37
CA ILE A 463 4.02 -24.41 39.05
C ILE A 463 5.01 -25.36 38.37
N GLN A 464 5.76 -24.87 37.37
CA GLN A 464 6.79 -25.65 36.68
C GLN A 464 7.98 -26.00 37.58
N GLY A 465 8.30 -25.17 38.56
CA GLY A 465 9.39 -25.37 39.52
C GLY A 465 9.00 -26.19 40.74
N SER A 466 7.73 -26.59 40.87
CA SER A 466 7.23 -27.36 42.01
C SER A 466 7.32 -28.87 41.78
N ARG A 467 7.52 -29.62 42.86
CA ARG A 467 7.49 -31.10 42.83
C ARG A 467 6.07 -31.65 42.89
N PHE A 468 5.20 -30.98 43.62
CA PHE A 468 3.77 -31.29 43.71
C PHE A 468 2.91 -30.06 43.44
N PHE A 469 1.77 -30.29 42.82
CA PHE A 469 0.70 -29.32 42.67
C PHE A 469 -0.49 -29.78 43.53
N LEU A 470 -0.87 -28.95 44.50
CA LEU A 470 -1.89 -29.22 45.49
C LEU A 470 -3.07 -28.27 45.26
N PRO A 471 -4.04 -28.65 44.41
CA PRO A 471 -5.25 -27.88 44.25
C PRO A 471 -6.23 -28.17 45.41
N VAL A 472 -6.80 -27.11 45.97
CA VAL A 472 -7.84 -27.17 47.00
C VAL A 472 -9.18 -26.87 46.35
N TYR A 473 -9.93 -27.93 46.04
CA TYR A 473 -11.25 -27.84 45.42
C TYR A 473 -12.29 -27.34 46.43
N THR A 474 -12.88 -26.20 46.10
CA THR A 474 -14.09 -25.62 46.69
C THR A 474 -15.18 -25.55 45.63
N ALA A 475 -16.43 -25.29 46.05
CA ALA A 475 -17.55 -25.19 45.12
C ALA A 475 -17.32 -24.19 43.97
N ASP A 476 -16.53 -23.13 44.21
CA ASP A 476 -16.19 -22.11 43.22
C ASP A 476 -14.82 -22.29 42.53
N TYR A 477 -14.00 -23.27 42.92
CA TYR A 477 -12.61 -23.41 42.45
C TYR A 477 -12.50 -23.41 40.91
N PHE A 478 -13.23 -24.30 40.24
CA PHE A 478 -13.16 -24.42 38.78
C PHE A 478 -13.83 -23.26 38.02
N SER A 479 -14.62 -22.43 38.71
CA SER A 479 -15.22 -21.22 38.12
C SER A 479 -14.27 -20.02 38.12
N ARG A 480 -13.17 -20.07 38.90
CA ARG A 480 -12.21 -18.99 38.99
C ARG A 480 -11.20 -19.11 37.85
N LYS A 481 -11.17 -18.10 36.97
CA LYS A 481 -10.22 -18.01 35.83
C LYS A 481 -8.76 -18.24 36.23
N PHE A 482 -8.40 -17.87 37.46
CA PHE A 482 -7.05 -18.03 37.99
C PHE A 482 -6.73 -19.51 38.27
N CYS A 483 -7.60 -20.20 39.01
CA CYS A 483 -7.48 -21.64 39.26
C CYS A 483 -7.53 -22.44 37.95
N GLU A 484 -8.39 -22.05 37.01
CA GLU A 484 -8.44 -22.64 35.67
C GLU A 484 -7.10 -22.50 34.94
N PHE A 485 -6.52 -21.30 34.94
CA PHE A 485 -5.20 -21.05 34.36
C PHE A 485 -4.12 -21.93 35.00
N GLU A 486 -4.07 -22.02 36.33
CA GLU A 486 -3.10 -22.84 37.05
C GLU A 486 -3.26 -24.34 36.74
N MET A 487 -4.50 -24.84 36.70
CA MET A 487 -4.82 -26.21 36.31
C MET A 487 -4.36 -26.52 34.89
N LEU A 488 -4.60 -25.62 33.93
CA LEU A 488 -4.15 -25.77 32.54
C LEU A 488 -2.61 -25.80 32.43
N ARG A 489 -1.90 -25.13 33.33
CA ARG A 489 -0.43 -25.17 33.39
C ARG A 489 0.11 -26.41 34.10
N ALA A 490 -0.60 -26.90 35.11
CA ALA A 490 -0.21 -28.08 35.88
C ALA A 490 -0.51 -29.40 35.15
N ALA A 491 -1.59 -29.46 34.35
CA ALA A 491 -2.04 -30.69 33.70
C ALA A 491 -0.99 -31.38 32.79
N PRO A 492 -0.23 -30.67 31.92
CA PRO A 492 0.83 -31.31 31.13
C PRO A 492 1.87 -32.03 32.01
N ARG A 493 2.22 -31.42 33.13
CA ARG A 493 3.21 -31.95 34.08
C ARG A 493 2.69 -33.17 34.86
N HIS A 494 1.37 -33.30 35.02
CA HIS A 494 0.75 -34.52 35.53
C HIS A 494 0.92 -35.69 34.58
N VAL A 495 0.73 -35.47 33.28
CA VAL A 495 0.92 -36.50 32.25
C VAL A 495 2.38 -36.96 32.22
N GLU A 496 3.33 -36.03 32.39
CA GLU A 496 4.76 -36.34 32.41
C GLU A 496 5.21 -37.08 33.69
N LEU A 497 4.75 -36.65 34.87
CA LEU A 497 5.30 -37.11 36.16
C LEU A 497 4.42 -38.11 36.90
N GLY A 498 3.17 -38.32 36.49
CA GLY A 498 2.19 -39.19 37.14
C GLY A 498 1.74 -38.66 38.51
N ASP A 499 2.60 -38.70 39.51
CA ASP A 499 2.30 -38.35 40.91
C ASP A 499 2.47 -36.83 41.21
N PHE A 500 2.20 -35.97 40.22
CA PHE A 500 2.35 -34.52 40.38
C PHE A 500 1.22 -33.90 41.22
N PHE A 501 -0.01 -34.43 41.12
CA PHE A 501 -1.18 -33.87 41.78
C PHE A 501 -1.42 -34.49 43.16
N ILE A 502 -1.64 -33.62 44.16
CA ILE A 502 -2.17 -34.00 45.47
C ILE A 502 -3.43 -33.16 45.70
N ALA A 503 -4.51 -33.48 44.98
CA ALA A 503 -5.75 -32.74 45.07
C ALA A 503 -6.50 -33.04 46.38
N ILE A 504 -7.10 -32.01 46.96
CA ILE A 504 -8.00 -32.14 48.11
C ILE A 504 -9.32 -31.43 47.83
N ALA A 505 -10.43 -31.99 48.29
CA ALA A 505 -11.75 -31.36 48.23
C ALA A 505 -12.18 -30.96 49.63
N ARG A 506 -12.49 -29.67 49.80
CA ARG A 506 -13.01 -29.12 51.05
C ARG A 506 -14.54 -29.17 51.07
N ASP A 507 -15.17 -28.91 49.94
CA ASP A 507 -16.63 -28.85 49.79
C ASP A 507 -17.12 -29.98 48.89
N ASP A 508 -18.44 -30.08 48.71
CA ASP A 508 -18.98 -30.90 47.62
C ASP A 508 -18.71 -30.21 46.29
N VAL A 509 -17.94 -30.86 45.42
CA VAL A 509 -17.39 -30.23 44.22
C VAL A 509 -17.72 -31.03 42.97
N THR A 510 -18.31 -30.36 41.98
CA THR A 510 -18.47 -30.92 40.64
C THR A 510 -17.20 -30.68 39.85
N VAL A 511 -16.34 -31.71 39.79
CA VAL A 511 -15.09 -31.65 39.02
C VAL A 511 -15.40 -31.68 37.52
N PRO A 512 -14.91 -30.72 36.71
CA PRO A 512 -15.08 -30.75 35.26
C PRO A 512 -14.55 -32.03 34.64
N THR A 513 -15.19 -32.48 33.54
CA THR A 513 -14.82 -33.71 32.83
C THR A 513 -13.35 -33.78 32.44
N GLN A 514 -12.74 -32.64 32.09
CA GLN A 514 -11.32 -32.55 31.75
C GLN A 514 -10.36 -32.83 32.92
N TYR A 515 -10.82 -32.79 34.18
CA TYR A 515 -10.00 -33.01 35.39
C TYR A 515 -10.48 -34.17 36.25
N ASN A 516 -11.56 -34.86 35.87
CA ASN A 516 -12.18 -35.92 36.68
C ASN A 516 -11.29 -37.17 36.86
N HIS A 517 -10.24 -37.32 36.04
CA HIS A 517 -9.25 -38.38 36.15
C HIS A 517 -8.26 -38.15 37.30
N ILE A 518 -8.22 -36.94 37.87
CA ILE A 518 -7.36 -36.58 38.99
C ILE A 518 -8.06 -36.96 40.29
N GLN A 519 -7.50 -37.95 41.00
CA GLN A 519 -7.99 -38.40 42.29
C GLN A 519 -7.74 -37.35 43.38
N TYR A 520 -8.74 -37.10 44.23
CA TYR A 520 -8.64 -36.14 45.34
C TYR A 520 -9.01 -36.77 46.69
N LEU A 521 -8.50 -36.18 47.78
CA LEU A 521 -8.87 -36.53 49.15
C LEU A 521 -10.03 -35.64 49.62
N ASP A 522 -11.11 -36.23 50.11
CA ASP A 522 -12.22 -35.47 50.69
C ASP A 522 -11.95 -35.19 52.16
N VAL A 523 -11.67 -33.92 52.48
CA VAL A 523 -11.28 -33.47 53.82
C VAL A 523 -12.45 -33.55 54.82
N ARG A 524 -13.69 -33.66 54.33
CA ARG A 524 -14.88 -33.75 55.18
C ARG A 524 -15.03 -35.13 55.81
N THR A 525 -14.56 -36.16 55.10
CA THR A 525 -14.67 -37.57 55.52
C THR A 525 -13.36 -38.13 56.05
N ASP A 526 -12.23 -37.51 55.68
CA ASP A 526 -10.89 -37.94 56.10
C ASP A 526 -10.24 -36.93 57.06
N ALA A 527 -10.40 -37.19 58.37
CA ALA A 527 -9.79 -36.35 59.42
C ALA A 527 -8.25 -36.35 59.37
N ASP A 528 -7.65 -37.41 58.82
CA ASP A 528 -6.21 -37.63 58.76
C ASP A 528 -5.62 -37.31 57.37
N PHE A 529 -6.34 -36.53 56.55
CA PHE A 529 -5.94 -36.19 55.18
C PHE A 529 -4.51 -35.62 55.10
N MET A 530 -4.07 -34.86 56.10
CA MET A 530 -2.70 -34.30 56.13
C MET A 530 -1.62 -35.37 56.28
N ASP A 531 -1.90 -36.47 56.98
CA ASP A 531 -0.96 -37.57 57.13
C ASP A 531 -0.80 -38.31 55.79
N ARG A 532 -1.89 -38.45 55.02
CA ARG A 532 -1.84 -38.99 53.66
C ARG A 532 -1.05 -38.10 52.70
N ILE A 533 -1.21 -36.77 52.80
CA ILE A 533 -0.41 -35.81 52.02
C ILE A 533 1.07 -35.95 52.39
N ALA A 534 1.39 -36.00 53.68
CA ALA A 534 2.75 -36.19 54.16
C ALA A 534 3.35 -37.52 53.67
N GLU A 535 2.57 -38.59 53.69
CA GLU A 535 2.98 -39.90 53.17
C GLU A 535 3.29 -39.85 51.67
N ARG A 536 2.43 -39.23 50.85
CA ARG A 536 2.69 -39.06 49.41
C ARG A 536 3.97 -38.28 49.14
N ILE A 537 4.20 -37.20 49.89
CA ILE A 537 5.42 -36.41 49.78
C ILE A 537 6.65 -37.26 50.13
N ARG A 538 6.61 -37.98 51.26
CA ARG A 538 7.72 -38.86 51.71
C ARG A 538 7.98 -40.01 50.75
N LYS A 539 6.95 -40.65 50.21
CA LYS A 539 7.07 -41.78 49.27
C LYS A 539 7.81 -41.37 48.00
N ARG A 540 7.58 -40.15 47.51
CA ARG A 540 8.31 -39.63 46.36
C ARG A 540 9.74 -39.23 46.71
N ASP A 541 9.97 -38.67 47.91
CA ASP A 541 11.32 -38.39 48.42
C ASP A 541 12.18 -39.66 48.52
N SER A 542 11.61 -40.78 48.96
CA SER A 542 12.33 -42.06 49.06
C SER A 542 12.45 -42.81 47.73
N GLY A 543 11.48 -42.66 46.82
CA GLY A 543 11.47 -43.30 45.50
C GLY A 543 12.43 -42.69 44.47
N SER A 544 12.84 -41.42 44.63
CA SER A 544 13.76 -40.74 43.71
C SER A 544 15.21 -41.28 43.72
N GLY A 545 15.54 -42.28 44.55
CA GLY A 545 16.86 -42.92 44.60
C GLY A 545 17.09 -44.12 43.67
N ASN A 546 16.04 -44.75 43.12
CA ASN A 546 16.17 -46.04 42.38
C ASN A 546 15.71 -46.00 40.91
N GLY A 547 15.51 -44.82 40.34
CA GLY A 547 14.88 -44.64 39.01
C GLY A 547 15.77 -44.84 37.78
N GLN A 548 17.00 -45.37 37.89
CA GLN A 548 17.93 -45.45 36.74
C GLN A 548 18.22 -46.86 36.19
N GLU A 549 17.68 -47.95 36.74
CA GLU A 549 18.10 -49.31 36.32
C GLU A 549 17.13 -50.13 35.45
N ASN A 550 15.88 -49.71 35.23
CA ASN A 550 14.87 -50.60 34.62
C ASN A 550 14.51 -50.37 33.15
N ASN A 551 15.31 -49.62 32.38
CA ASN A 551 15.01 -49.35 30.96
C ASN A 551 15.91 -50.06 29.92
N GLN A 552 16.49 -51.22 30.28
CA GLN A 552 17.28 -52.04 29.35
C GLN A 552 16.67 -53.40 28.97
N ASN A 553 15.50 -53.79 29.48
CA ASN A 553 14.97 -55.16 29.25
C ASN A 553 13.73 -55.28 28.35
N SER A 554 13.45 -54.30 27.51
CA SER A 554 12.30 -54.32 26.59
C SER A 554 12.71 -54.22 25.11
N GLN A 555 13.71 -55.02 24.69
CA GLN A 555 13.97 -55.30 23.27
C GLN A 555 14.43 -56.74 23.08
N THR A 556 13.51 -57.70 23.23
CA THR A 556 13.55 -58.99 22.50
C THR A 556 12.24 -59.73 22.75
N LYS A 557 11.32 -59.68 21.78
CA LYS A 557 10.46 -60.80 21.35
C LYS A 557 9.44 -60.29 20.34
N GLY A 558 9.60 -60.74 19.10
CA GLY A 558 8.74 -60.41 17.97
C GLY A 558 9.26 -61.11 16.72
N THR A 559 9.22 -62.44 16.73
CA THR A 559 9.34 -63.29 15.54
C THR A 559 8.49 -64.52 15.82
N GLU A 560 7.25 -64.47 15.35
CA GLU A 560 6.55 -65.51 14.56
C GLU A 560 5.22 -64.94 14.07
#